data_AF-A0A7C2DJV2-F1
#
_entry.id   AF-A0A7C2DJV2-F1
#
_cell.length_a   1.000
_cell.length_b   1.000
_cell.length_c   1.000
_cell.angle_alpha   90.00
_cell.angle_beta   90.00
_cell.angle_gamma   90.00
#
_symmetry.space_group_name_H-M   'P 1'
#
loop_
_entity.id
_entity.type
_entity.pdbx_description
1 polymer ?
#
loop_
_entity_poly.entity_id
_entity_poly.type
_entity_poly.pdbx_seq_one_letter_code
_entity_poly.pdbx_strand_id
1 'polypeptide(L)'
;MSPRPILFLRSRLLRVRVWLFCLLAACVTGLAGELKLEALLIWGTNEEKSPDPRHKPVETQVAKKLKDLPFKWSHYFEVNRKEFTVPRDQPRRVAMSDECEISVRQAENDQVELILYGKGKRVGRITQKLPRGETLVLGGNAPNYTAWFVVLQRKD
;
A
#
# COMPACT_ATOMS: atom_id res chain seq x y z
N MET A 1 -46.46 -52.06 -52.60
CA MET A 1 -46.00 -51.88 -51.21
C MET A 1 -44.83 -50.91 -51.24
N SER A 2 -45.01 -49.69 -50.73
CA SER A 2 -43.93 -48.69 -50.51
C SER A 2 -43.13 -49.10 -49.25
N PRO A 3 -41.95 -48.50 -48.90
CA PRO A 3 -41.58 -47.09 -49.08
C PRO A 3 -40.15 -46.79 -49.59
N ARG A 4 -39.96 -45.51 -49.96
CA ARG A 4 -38.68 -44.81 -50.17
C ARG A 4 -38.12 -44.30 -48.79
N PRO A 5 -37.16 -43.34 -48.74
CA PRO A 5 -35.70 -43.50 -48.75
C PRO A 5 -35.06 -42.90 -47.47
N ILE A 6 -33.77 -43.10 -47.17
CA ILE A 6 -33.07 -42.25 -46.18
C ILE A 6 -31.67 -41.86 -46.67
N LEU A 7 -31.54 -40.57 -46.97
CA LEU A 7 -30.30 -39.81 -47.04
C LEU A 7 -29.50 -39.99 -45.73
N PHE A 8 -28.21 -40.31 -45.82
CA PHE A 8 -27.24 -39.91 -44.82
C PHE A 8 -26.07 -39.17 -45.48
N LEU A 9 -26.37 -37.94 -45.90
CA LEU A 9 -25.37 -36.88 -45.89
C LEU A 9 -25.44 -36.21 -44.52
N ARG A 10 -24.27 -35.87 -43.96
CA ARG A 10 -24.00 -35.04 -42.76
C ARG A 10 -23.55 -35.84 -41.54
N SER A 11 -22.25 -35.73 -41.24
CA SER A 11 -21.76 -35.53 -39.86
C SER A 11 -20.22 -35.51 -39.72
N ARG A 12 -19.44 -35.13 -40.75
CA ARG A 12 -17.98 -34.93 -40.61
C ARG A 12 -17.55 -33.51 -40.23
N LEU A 13 -18.47 -32.59 -39.97
CA LEU A 13 -18.16 -31.17 -39.72
C LEU A 13 -18.46 -30.66 -38.30
N LEU A 14 -18.73 -31.56 -37.35
CA LEU A 14 -19.13 -31.17 -35.99
C LEU A 14 -18.07 -31.42 -34.88
N ARG A 15 -16.82 -31.76 -35.25
CA ARG A 15 -15.74 -31.93 -34.24
C ARG A 15 -14.74 -30.77 -34.20
N VAL A 16 -14.79 -29.83 -35.15
CA VAL A 16 -13.83 -28.71 -35.24
C VAL A 16 -14.33 -27.44 -34.52
N ARG A 17 -15.60 -27.39 -34.11
CA ARG A 17 -16.21 -26.18 -33.51
C ARG A 17 -16.20 -26.11 -31.98
N VAL A 18 -15.78 -27.16 -31.28
CA VAL A 18 -15.72 -27.17 -29.81
C VAL A 18 -14.33 -26.75 -29.28
N TRP A 19 -13.28 -26.79 -30.12
CA TRP A 19 -11.94 -26.34 -29.75
C TRP A 19 -11.68 -24.83 -29.92
N LEU A 20 -12.64 -24.07 -30.45
CA LEU A 20 -12.47 -22.63 -30.71
C LEU A 20 -13.16 -21.72 -29.68
N PHE A 21 -13.80 -22.28 -28.64
CA PHE A 21 -14.54 -21.49 -27.65
C PHE A 21 -13.86 -21.37 -26.27
N CYS A 22 -12.75 -22.07 -26.03
CA CYS A 22 -12.02 -22.00 -24.75
C CYS A 22 -10.80 -21.05 -24.76
N LEU A 23 -10.50 -20.38 -25.88
CA LEU A 23 -9.33 -19.50 -26.03
C LEU A 23 -9.61 -18.00 -25.73
N LEU A 24 -10.79 -17.68 -25.21
CA LEU A 24 -11.20 -16.33 -24.81
C LEU A 24 -11.39 -16.18 -23.30
N ALA A 25 -10.82 -17.07 -22.49
CA ALA A 25 -10.49 -16.74 -21.11
C ALA A 25 -9.20 -15.89 -21.12
N ALA A 26 -9.27 -14.72 -21.77
CA ALA A 26 -8.26 -13.70 -21.65
C ALA A 26 -8.18 -13.35 -20.17
N CYS A 27 -7.05 -13.71 -19.56
CA CYS A 27 -6.70 -13.31 -18.21
C CYS A 27 -6.71 -11.77 -18.21
N VAL A 28 -7.83 -11.17 -17.78
CA VAL A 28 -7.85 -9.75 -17.42
C VAL A 28 -7.11 -9.66 -16.10
N THR A 29 -5.79 -9.77 -16.15
CA THR A 29 -4.95 -9.28 -15.07
C THR A 29 -5.15 -7.77 -15.10
N GLY A 30 -6.07 -7.26 -14.28
CA GLY A 30 -6.25 -5.83 -14.11
C GLY A 30 -4.88 -5.22 -13.90
N LEU A 31 -4.47 -4.30 -14.78
CA LEU A 31 -3.27 -3.50 -14.64
C LEU A 31 -3.48 -2.57 -13.44
N ALA A 32 -3.36 -3.09 -12.21
CA ALA A 32 -3.15 -2.20 -11.09
C ALA A 32 -1.74 -1.66 -11.28
N GLY A 33 -1.68 -0.38 -11.62
CA GLY A 33 -0.46 0.35 -11.87
C GLY A 33 0.41 0.43 -10.61
N GLU A 34 1.62 0.92 -10.80
CA GLU A 34 2.49 1.24 -9.67
C GLU A 34 1.83 2.28 -8.76
N LEU A 35 2.00 2.11 -7.45
CA LEU A 35 1.40 2.99 -6.45
C LEU A 35 2.39 4.08 -6.04
N LYS A 36 2.08 5.35 -6.33
CA LYS A 36 2.91 6.48 -5.91
C LYS A 36 2.55 6.92 -4.50
N LEU A 37 3.52 6.86 -3.60
CA LEU A 37 3.36 7.17 -2.20
C LEU A 37 4.32 8.25 -1.74
N GLU A 38 3.92 8.93 -0.67
CA GLU A 38 4.79 9.73 0.17
C GLU A 38 4.80 9.14 1.59
N ALA A 39 5.99 9.02 2.17
CA ALA A 39 6.18 8.72 3.57
C ALA A 39 6.72 9.94 4.30
N LEU A 40 6.12 10.26 5.45
CA LEU A 40 6.65 11.22 6.40
C LEU A 40 7.11 10.46 7.65
N LEU A 41 8.36 10.69 8.06
CA LEU A 41 8.86 10.31 9.38
C LEU A 41 8.58 11.47 10.32
N ILE A 42 7.84 11.19 11.39
CA ILE A 42 7.35 12.20 12.33
C ILE A 42 7.80 11.84 13.74
N TRP A 43 8.25 12.84 14.47
CA TRP A 43 8.55 12.75 15.90
C TRP A 43 7.40 13.37 16.69
N GLY A 44 6.77 12.58 17.57
CA GLY A 44 5.75 13.06 18.50
C GLY A 44 6.33 13.26 19.90
N THR A 45 5.97 14.39 20.51
CA THR A 45 6.44 14.81 21.83
C THR A 45 5.40 15.70 22.53
N ASN A 46 5.59 15.93 23.82
CA ASN A 46 4.86 16.95 24.58
C ASN A 46 5.63 18.26 24.71
N GLU A 47 6.87 18.31 24.24
CA GLU A 47 7.66 19.53 24.17
C GLU A 47 7.20 20.43 23.01
N GLU A 48 7.14 21.74 23.25
CA GLU A 48 6.70 22.72 22.24
C GLU A 48 7.66 22.81 21.05
N LYS A 49 8.93 22.41 21.24
CA LYS A 49 9.99 22.50 20.23
C LYS A 49 10.75 21.20 20.12
N SER A 50 11.31 20.96 18.94
CA SER A 50 12.26 19.89 18.74
C SER A 50 13.67 20.30 19.16
N PRO A 51 14.46 19.40 19.79
CA PRO A 51 15.87 19.65 20.06
C PRO A 51 16.70 19.71 18.77
N ASP A 52 16.20 19.14 17.66
CA ASP A 52 16.83 19.28 16.35
C ASP A 52 16.19 20.45 15.59
N PRO A 53 16.95 21.52 15.29
CA PRO A 53 16.42 22.69 14.59
C PRO A 53 16.02 22.42 13.14
N ARG A 54 16.38 21.27 12.56
CA ARG A 54 15.98 20.87 11.21
C ARG A 54 14.55 20.34 11.17
N HIS A 55 14.04 19.88 12.31
CA HIS A 55 12.67 19.40 12.39
C HIS A 55 11.69 20.56 12.33
N LYS A 56 10.62 20.37 11.56
CA LYS A 56 9.61 21.41 11.32
C LYS A 56 8.27 20.91 11.82
N PRO A 57 7.37 21.78 12.30
CA PRO A 57 5.99 21.37 12.58
C PRO A 57 5.39 20.67 11.36
N VAL A 58 4.69 19.55 11.58
CA VAL A 58 3.99 18.87 10.49
C VAL A 58 2.86 19.74 9.95
N GLU A 59 2.46 19.51 8.70
CA GLU A 59 1.31 20.20 8.10
C GLU A 59 0.03 20.03 8.94
N THR A 60 -0.82 21.06 8.95
CA THR A 60 -2.03 21.12 9.78
C THR A 60 -2.94 19.90 9.63
N GLN A 61 -3.09 19.38 8.41
CA GLN A 61 -3.93 18.20 8.16
C GLN A 61 -3.35 16.93 8.79
N VAL A 62 -2.02 16.76 8.74
CA VAL A 62 -1.31 15.64 9.36
C VAL A 62 -1.36 15.77 10.88
N ALA A 63 -1.12 16.97 11.42
CA ALA A 63 -1.22 17.24 12.85
C ALA A 63 -2.61 16.90 13.40
N LYS A 64 -3.67 17.31 12.69
CA LYS A 64 -5.05 17.00 13.09
C LYS A 64 -5.31 15.49 13.12
N LYS A 65 -4.96 14.79 12.04
CA LYS A 65 -5.10 13.32 11.97
C LYS A 65 -4.37 12.62 13.11
N LEU A 66 -3.16 13.05 13.46
CA LEU A 66 -2.38 12.47 14.56
C LEU A 66 -3.00 12.77 15.94
N LYS A 67 -3.62 13.93 16.13
CA LYS A 67 -4.33 14.30 17.37
C LYS A 67 -5.66 13.57 17.55
N ASP A 68 -6.31 13.19 16.45
CA ASP A 68 -7.56 12.42 16.47
C ASP A 68 -7.32 10.93 16.81
N LEU A 69 -6.07 10.47 16.77
CA LEU A 69 -5.66 9.13 17.18
C LEU A 69 -5.40 9.07 18.71
N PRO A 70 -5.48 7.89 19.35
CA PRO A 70 -5.30 7.73 20.79
C PRO A 70 -3.82 7.83 21.22
N PHE A 71 -3.07 8.78 20.67
CA PHE A 71 -1.70 9.08 21.05
C PHE A 71 -1.67 10.20 22.10
N LYS A 72 -0.74 10.08 23.03
CA LYS A 72 -0.61 11.01 24.17
C LYS A 72 0.18 12.30 23.87
N TRP A 73 0.49 12.58 22.60
CA TRP A 73 1.45 13.64 22.21
C TRP A 73 0.74 14.92 21.76
N SER A 74 1.22 16.06 22.24
CA SER A 74 0.68 17.39 21.93
C SER A 74 1.26 18.02 20.66
N HIS A 75 2.53 17.70 20.35
CA HIS A 75 3.30 18.29 19.27
C HIS A 75 3.88 17.22 18.35
N TYR A 76 3.94 17.54 17.06
CA TYR A 76 4.39 16.64 16.00
C TYR A 76 5.31 17.39 15.04
N PHE A 77 6.48 16.82 14.78
CA PHE A 77 7.48 17.42 13.92
C PHE A 77 7.88 16.47 12.80
N GLU A 78 7.92 16.99 11.58
CA GLU A 78 8.47 16.30 10.41
C GLU A 78 9.99 16.23 10.53
N VAL A 79 10.51 15.01 10.44
CA VAL A 79 11.94 14.69 10.49
C VAL A 79 12.46 14.40 9.09
N ASN A 80 11.68 13.68 8.30
CA ASN A 80 12.01 13.39 6.91
C ASN A 80 10.75 13.14 6.08
N ARG A 81 10.85 13.34 4.78
CA ARG A 81 9.79 13.10 3.80
C ARG A 81 10.38 12.51 2.54
N LYS A 82 9.76 11.45 2.02
CA LYS A 82 10.20 10.78 0.79
C LYS A 82 9.01 10.37 -0.05
N GLU A 83 9.07 10.74 -1.33
CA GLU A 83 8.20 10.20 -2.35
C GLU A 83 8.86 8.97 -3.00
N PHE A 84 8.06 7.94 -3.28
CA PHE A 84 8.52 6.71 -3.89
C PHE A 84 7.37 5.99 -4.58
N THR A 85 7.73 5.02 -5.43
CA THR A 85 6.77 4.20 -6.15
C THR A 85 6.88 2.75 -5.68
N VAL A 86 5.73 2.12 -5.42
CA VAL A 86 5.64 0.73 -4.98
C VAL A 86 5.16 -0.12 -6.16
N PRO A 87 6.01 -1.01 -6.68
CA PRO A 87 5.61 -1.96 -7.71
C PRO A 87 4.61 -2.98 -7.13
N ARG A 88 3.91 -3.69 -8.01
CA ARG A 88 2.81 -4.57 -7.62
C ARG A 88 3.26 -5.88 -6.99
N ASP A 89 4.35 -6.42 -7.49
CA ASP A 89 4.83 -7.78 -7.29
C ASP A 89 5.86 -7.90 -6.17
N GLN A 90 6.49 -6.80 -5.77
CA GLN A 90 7.54 -6.82 -4.76
C GLN A 90 7.42 -5.68 -3.73
N PRO A 91 7.85 -5.92 -2.47
CA PRO A 91 7.96 -4.86 -1.49
C PRO A 91 9.03 -3.83 -1.88
N ARG A 92 8.74 -2.55 -1.62
CA ARG A 92 9.71 -1.47 -1.68
C ARG A 92 10.23 -1.16 -0.28
N ARG A 93 11.55 -1.25 -0.09
CA ARG A 93 12.22 -0.76 1.12
C ARG A 93 12.65 0.69 0.95
N VAL A 94 12.45 1.49 1.99
CA VAL A 94 12.80 2.92 2.01
C VAL A 94 13.44 3.24 3.36
N ALA A 95 14.71 3.63 3.34
CA ALA A 95 15.38 4.19 4.52
C ALA A 95 14.80 5.59 4.81
N MET A 96 14.24 5.80 5.99
CA MET A 96 13.65 7.07 6.43
C MET A 96 14.61 7.88 7.31
N SER A 97 15.49 7.20 8.06
CA SER A 97 16.64 7.76 8.75
C SER A 97 17.68 6.65 8.99
N ASP A 98 18.80 6.95 9.63
CA ASP A 98 19.81 5.94 9.97
C ASP A 98 19.26 4.84 10.90
N GLU A 99 18.24 5.16 11.70
CA GLU A 99 17.61 4.22 12.63
C GLU A 99 16.21 3.76 12.19
N CYS A 100 15.68 4.27 11.08
CA CYS A 100 14.30 4.01 10.66
C CYS A 100 14.23 3.60 9.19
N GLU A 101 13.60 2.47 8.93
CA GLU A 101 13.36 1.96 7.58
C GLU A 101 11.96 1.37 7.48
N ILE A 102 11.34 1.51 6.31
CA ILE A 102 10.03 0.94 6.02
C ILE A 102 10.10 -0.06 4.88
N SER A 103 9.24 -1.07 4.93
CA SER A 103 8.93 -1.93 3.80
C SER A 103 7.46 -1.78 3.47
N VAL A 104 7.16 -1.40 2.23
CA VAL A 104 5.80 -1.17 1.76
C VAL A 104 5.51 -2.09 0.59
N ARG A 105 4.37 -2.78 0.59
CA ARG A 105 3.90 -3.55 -0.56
C ARG A 105 2.42 -3.33 -0.81
N GLN A 106 2.03 -3.48 -2.08
CA GLN A 106 0.64 -3.64 -2.43
C GLN A 106 0.18 -5.03 -1.96
N ALA A 107 -0.96 -5.09 -1.27
CA ALA A 107 -1.60 -6.31 -0.81
C ALA A 107 -2.93 -6.52 -1.55
N GLU A 108 -3.59 -7.64 -1.32
CA GLU A 108 -4.87 -7.95 -1.96
C GLU A 108 -5.95 -6.92 -1.59
N ASN A 109 -6.98 -6.80 -2.43
CA ASN A 109 -8.14 -5.92 -2.20
C ASN A 109 -7.79 -4.43 -1.99
N ASP A 110 -6.82 -3.93 -2.76
CA ASP A 110 -6.31 -2.56 -2.73
C ASP A 110 -5.77 -2.12 -1.35
N GLN A 111 -5.30 -3.09 -0.58
CA GLN A 111 -4.65 -2.83 0.70
C GLN A 111 -3.18 -2.49 0.49
N VAL A 112 -2.64 -1.71 1.41
CA VAL A 112 -1.22 -1.43 1.53
C VAL A 112 -0.74 -2.04 2.84
N GLU A 113 0.30 -2.86 2.76
CA GLU A 113 1.02 -3.31 3.93
C GLU A 113 2.24 -2.43 4.16
N LEU A 114 2.34 -1.90 5.37
CA LEU A 114 3.49 -1.17 5.87
C LEU A 114 4.12 -1.96 7.03
N ILE A 115 5.41 -2.22 6.93
CA ILE A 115 6.24 -2.76 8.01
C ILE A 115 7.26 -1.70 8.40
N LEU A 116 7.36 -1.41 9.69
CA LEU A 116 8.31 -0.47 10.26
C LEU A 116 9.47 -1.22 10.91
N TYR A 117 10.69 -0.80 10.59
CA TYR A 117 11.93 -1.27 11.19
C TYR A 117 12.61 -0.12 11.94
N GLY A 118 12.88 -0.34 13.23
CA GLY A 118 13.64 0.56 14.09
C GLY A 118 14.95 -0.11 14.50
N LYS A 119 16.09 0.55 14.28
CA LYS A 119 17.44 0.01 14.58
C LYS A 119 17.66 -1.40 14.02
N GLY A 120 17.20 -1.61 12.78
CA GLY A 120 17.27 -2.90 12.08
C GLY A 120 16.27 -3.98 12.54
N LYS A 121 15.46 -3.73 13.57
CA LYS A 121 14.46 -4.69 14.08
C LYS A 121 13.06 -4.30 13.66
N ARG A 122 12.22 -5.28 13.31
CA ARG A 122 10.79 -5.03 13.03
C ARG A 122 10.10 -4.56 14.31
N VAL A 123 9.53 -3.36 14.29
CA VAL A 123 8.83 -2.75 15.44
C VAL A 123 7.31 -2.67 15.26
N GLY A 124 6.82 -2.76 14.02
CA GLY A 124 5.39 -2.70 13.74
C GLY A 124 5.03 -3.20 12.34
N ARG A 125 3.77 -3.59 12.16
CA ARG A 125 3.16 -3.92 10.88
C ARG A 125 1.70 -3.52 10.90
N ILE A 126 1.23 -2.95 9.81
CA ILE A 126 -0.19 -2.67 9.57
C ILE A 126 -0.51 -2.95 8.11
N THR A 127 -1.71 -3.49 7.87
CA THR A 127 -2.25 -3.71 6.54
C THR A 127 -3.65 -3.16 6.51
N GLN A 128 -3.89 -2.17 5.65
CA GLN A 128 -5.20 -1.53 5.51
C GLN A 128 -5.37 -0.96 4.11
N LYS A 129 -6.62 -0.63 3.75
CA LYS A 129 -6.87 0.16 2.55
C LYS A 129 -6.25 1.55 2.70
N LEU A 130 -5.75 2.09 1.60
CA LEU A 130 -5.28 3.46 1.51
C LEU A 130 -5.89 4.14 0.28
N PRO A 131 -7.16 4.59 0.36
CA PRO A 131 -7.77 5.44 -0.67
C PRO A 131 -7.03 6.77 -0.83
N ARG A 132 -7.26 7.47 -1.95
CA ARG A 132 -6.72 8.82 -2.16
C ARG A 132 -7.26 9.79 -1.10
N GLY A 133 -6.40 10.67 -0.58
CA GLY A 133 -6.75 11.60 0.51
C GLY A 133 -6.77 10.98 1.91
N GLU A 134 -6.76 9.65 2.01
CA GLU A 134 -6.59 8.95 3.28
C GLU A 134 -5.12 8.83 3.67
N THR A 135 -4.91 8.37 4.90
CA THR A 135 -3.58 8.29 5.50
C THR A 135 -3.48 7.06 6.35
N LEU A 136 -2.36 6.36 6.24
CA LEU A 136 -2.01 5.24 7.08
C LEU A 136 -0.92 5.70 8.06
N VAL A 137 -1.14 5.47 9.35
CA VAL A 137 -0.20 5.85 10.41
C VAL A 137 0.27 4.59 11.14
N LEU A 138 1.59 4.44 11.29
CA LEU A 138 2.18 3.38 12.10
C LEU A 138 3.21 3.98 13.07
N GLY A 139 2.98 3.77 14.36
CA GLY A 139 3.90 4.18 15.41
C GLY A 139 4.96 3.12 15.71
N GLY A 140 6.16 3.56 16.03
CA GLY A 140 7.21 2.81 16.69
C GLY A 140 7.47 3.39 18.08
N ASN A 141 7.69 2.51 19.07
CA ASN A 141 8.03 2.96 20.41
C ASN A 141 9.46 3.52 20.43
N ALA A 142 9.67 4.67 21.06
CA ALA A 142 10.99 5.28 21.26
C ALA A 142 11.29 5.42 22.77
N PRO A 143 12.56 5.31 23.20
CA PRO A 143 12.95 5.68 24.55
C PRO A 143 12.62 7.16 24.85
N ASN A 144 12.54 7.52 26.14
CA ASN A 144 12.47 8.91 26.62
C ASN A 144 11.22 9.72 26.25
N TYR A 145 10.03 9.20 26.53
CA TYR A 145 8.77 9.98 26.41
C TYR A 145 8.56 10.63 25.05
N THR A 146 8.99 9.96 23.98
CA THR A 146 8.71 10.38 22.59
C THR A 146 8.25 9.18 21.79
N ALA A 147 7.70 9.41 20.60
CA ALA A 147 7.41 8.33 19.65
C ALA A 147 7.82 8.71 18.25
N TRP A 148 8.16 7.69 17.46
CA TRP A 148 8.38 7.81 16.03
C TRP A 148 7.16 7.32 15.30
N PHE A 149 6.69 8.08 14.32
CA PHE A 149 5.58 7.70 13.46
C PHE A 149 6.02 7.69 12.02
N VAL A 150 5.52 6.73 11.26
CA VAL A 150 5.49 6.82 9.81
C VAL A 150 4.07 7.07 9.37
N VAL A 151 3.91 8.10 8.54
CA VAL A 151 2.66 8.47 7.90
C VAL A 151 2.81 8.22 6.40
N LEU A 152 1.93 7.38 5.84
CA LEU A 152 1.86 7.10 4.42
C LEU A 152 0.65 7.77 3.77
N GLN A 153 0.88 8.40 2.62
CA GLN A 153 -0.15 9.05 1.81
C GLN A 153 0.03 8.70 0.34
N ARG A 154 -1.07 8.72 -0.42
CA ARG A 154 -1.04 8.57 -1.89
C ARG A 154 -0.78 9.89 -2.58
N LYS A 155 0.01 9.84 -3.66
CA LYS A 155 0.32 10.98 -4.54
C LYS A 155 -0.21 10.84 -5.96
N ASP A 156 -0.71 9.65 -6.30
CA ASP A 156 -1.32 9.36 -7.60
C ASP A 156 -2.82 9.67 -7.61
#